data_AF-A0A4R9KCV6-F1
#
_entry.id   AF-A0A4R9KCV6-F1
#
_cell.length_a   1.000
_cell.length_b   1.000
_cell.length_c   1.000
_cell.angle_alpha   90.00
_cell.angle_beta   90.00
_cell.angle_gamma   90.00
#
_symmetry.space_group_name_H-M   'P 1'
#
loop_
_entity.id
_entity.type
_entity.pdbx_description
1 polymer ?
#
loop_
_entity_poly.entity_id
_entity_poly.type
_entity_poly.pdbx_seq_one_letter_code
_entity_poly.pdbx_strand_id
1 'polypeptide(L)'
;MKLNHLKYPLLYLCFSFVWCSVISEYALYVFHSEDYFIFSILHITLYFTILANLLIGLSLAGFIFSNRFPSLRSFSSPKFATANLSYITIVAIVYNVLIRNTWKPEGMEIIIQEFLHVVNPFAFLIYWIFFIDTKDLKYGDAVTYLLFPSVYLFITFFRGSLTGFYPYWFLDVGKMGWITVSAYSFGLFLIFLSFGLGYIFLGKRK
;
A
#
# COMPACT_ATOMS: atom_id res chain seq x y z
N MET A 1 18.34 -25.63 -9.78
CA MET A 1 18.49 -26.14 -8.40
C MET A 1 19.16 -25.16 -7.42
N LYS A 2 20.05 -24.24 -7.86
CA LYS A 2 20.73 -23.28 -6.97
C LYS A 2 19.92 -22.04 -6.53
N LEU A 3 18.77 -21.67 -7.11
CA LEU A 3 18.03 -20.47 -6.67
C LEU A 3 17.11 -20.67 -5.45
N ASN A 4 16.86 -21.91 -5.00
CA ASN A 4 15.83 -22.14 -3.96
C ASN A 4 16.28 -21.83 -2.53
N HIS A 5 17.58 -21.83 -2.23
CA HIS A 5 18.07 -21.61 -0.85
C HIS A 5 18.03 -20.14 -0.42
N LEU A 6 18.10 -19.19 -1.37
CA LEU A 6 18.03 -17.74 -1.09
C LEU A 6 16.59 -17.18 -1.09
N LYS A 7 15.64 -17.90 -1.70
CA LYS A 7 14.25 -17.43 -1.84
C LYS A 7 13.59 -17.25 -0.47
N TYR A 8 13.54 -18.30 0.35
CA TYR A 8 12.82 -18.22 1.62
C TYR A 8 13.41 -17.17 2.60
N PRO A 9 14.74 -17.07 2.79
CA PRO A 9 15.31 -15.99 3.60
C PRO A 9 14.91 -14.60 3.13
N LEU A 10 14.91 -14.36 1.81
CA LEU A 10 14.50 -13.08 1.22
C LEU A 10 13.02 -12.77 1.52
N LEU A 11 12.15 -13.78 1.45
CA LEU A 11 10.73 -13.63 1.78
C LEU A 11 10.51 -13.22 3.24
N TYR A 12 11.19 -13.88 4.18
CA TYR A 12 11.11 -13.52 5.60
C TYR A 12 11.68 -12.12 5.87
N LEU A 13 12.74 -11.72 5.16
CA LEU A 13 13.28 -10.37 5.25
C LEU A 13 12.26 -9.32 4.77
N CYS A 14 11.61 -9.55 3.63
CA CYS A 14 10.55 -8.67 3.13
C CYS A 14 9.40 -8.54 4.15
N PHE A 15 8.97 -9.67 4.71
CA PHE A 15 7.94 -9.71 5.75
C PHE A 15 8.34 -8.89 6.98
N SER A 16 9.56 -9.07 7.48
CA SER A 16 10.07 -8.34 8.63
C SER A 16 10.17 -6.83 8.37
N PHE A 17 10.67 -6.40 7.21
CA PHE A 17 10.75 -4.97 6.87
C PHE A 17 9.37 -4.32 6.85
N VAL A 18 8.39 -4.96 6.23
CA VAL A 18 7.02 -4.44 6.16
C VAL A 18 6.40 -4.32 7.56
N TRP A 19 6.42 -5.39 8.35
CA TRP A 19 5.75 -5.36 9.66
C TRP A 19 6.49 -4.49 10.67
N CYS A 20 7.83 -4.48 10.69
CA CYS A 20 8.58 -3.61 11.58
C CYS A 20 8.29 -2.14 11.27
N SER A 21 8.34 -1.72 10.01
CA SER A 21 8.07 -0.32 9.64
C SER A 21 6.64 0.11 9.92
N VAL A 22 5.64 -0.74 9.65
CA VAL A 22 4.25 -0.44 9.98
C VAL A 22 4.05 -0.31 11.49
N ILE A 23 4.58 -1.26 12.29
CA ILE A 23 4.46 -1.22 13.75
C ILE A 23 5.18 0.02 14.31
N SER A 24 6.37 0.32 13.81
CA SER A 24 7.13 1.51 14.21
C SER A 24 6.38 2.80 13.90
N GLU A 25 5.74 2.90 12.74
CA GLU A 25 4.94 4.08 12.36
C GLU A 25 3.72 4.25 13.26
N TYR A 26 2.96 3.18 13.53
CA TYR A 26 1.85 3.23 14.50
C TYR A 26 2.34 3.62 15.90
N ALA A 27 3.45 3.05 16.35
CA ALA A 27 4.01 3.33 17.66
C ALA A 27 4.43 4.80 17.77
N LEU A 28 5.21 5.31 16.81
CA LEU A 28 5.65 6.71 16.80
C LEU A 28 4.47 7.67 16.75
N TYR A 29 3.49 7.42 15.89
CA TYR A 29 2.30 8.27 15.82
C TYR A 29 1.54 8.31 17.14
N VAL A 30 1.35 7.17 17.80
CA VAL A 30 0.72 7.11 19.12
C VAL A 30 1.55 7.83 20.18
N PHE A 31 2.88 7.71 20.14
CA PHE A 31 3.77 8.38 21.10
C PHE A 31 3.77 9.91 20.95
N HIS A 32 3.63 10.42 19.73
CA HIS A 32 3.59 11.86 19.44
C HIS A 32 2.18 12.46 19.53
N SER A 33 1.14 11.63 19.53
CA SER A 33 -0.25 12.10 19.57
C SER A 33 -0.69 12.48 20.99
N GLU A 34 -1.40 13.60 21.10
CA GLU A 34 -2.11 13.99 22.33
C GLU A 34 -3.50 13.34 22.45
N ASP A 35 -3.97 12.66 21.39
CA ASP A 35 -5.26 11.97 21.39
C ASP A 35 -5.21 10.63 22.14
N TYR A 36 -6.39 10.15 22.56
CA TYR A 36 -6.50 8.80 23.11
C TYR A 36 -6.02 7.75 22.11
N PHE A 37 -5.38 6.70 22.63
CA PHE A 37 -4.78 5.59 21.87
C PHE A 37 -5.64 5.13 20.68
N ILE A 38 -6.92 4.84 20.89
CA ILE A 38 -7.79 4.34 19.83
C ILE A 38 -8.01 5.35 18.71
N PHE A 39 -8.14 6.65 19.02
CA PHE A 39 -8.29 7.70 18.02
C PHE A 39 -7.01 7.87 17.22
N SER A 40 -5.84 7.82 17.87
CA SER A 40 -4.54 7.87 17.20
C SER A 40 -4.37 6.72 16.20
N ILE A 41 -4.70 5.49 16.61
CA ILE A 41 -4.69 4.32 15.72
C ILE A 41 -5.67 4.49 14.56
N LEU A 42 -6.90 4.94 14.82
CA LEU A 42 -7.89 5.14 13.76
C LEU A 42 -7.48 6.24 12.79
N HIS A 43 -6.89 7.33 13.29
CA HIS A 43 -6.46 8.47 12.50
C HIS A 43 -5.35 8.08 11.53
N ILE A 44 -4.26 7.47 12.02
CA ILE A 44 -3.14 7.08 11.15
C ILE A 44 -3.57 6.01 10.13
N THR A 45 -4.55 5.16 10.46
CA THR A 45 -5.11 4.17 9.54
C THR A 45 -5.85 4.80 8.35
N LEU A 46 -6.22 6.10 8.41
CA LEU A 46 -6.84 6.81 7.28
C LEU A 46 -5.84 7.15 6.17
N TYR A 47 -4.54 6.99 6.39
CA TYR A 47 -3.54 7.19 5.34
C TYR A 47 -3.49 5.97 4.42
N PHE A 48 -3.60 6.20 3.11
CA PHE A 48 -3.53 5.14 2.10
C PHE A 48 -2.19 4.37 2.17
N THR A 49 -1.10 5.07 2.49
CA THR A 49 0.23 4.47 2.74
C THR A 49 0.17 3.34 3.77
N ILE A 50 -0.50 3.56 4.90
CA ILE A 50 -0.59 2.59 5.99
C ILE A 50 -1.44 1.40 5.57
N LEU A 51 -2.60 1.66 4.96
CA LEU A 51 -3.47 0.61 4.45
C LEU A 51 -2.79 -0.26 3.39
N ALA A 52 -2.07 0.35 2.43
CA ALA A 52 -1.33 -0.39 1.42
C ALA A 52 -0.21 -1.23 2.02
N ASN A 53 0.53 -0.69 2.99
CA ASN A 53 1.59 -1.43 3.70
C ASN A 53 1.02 -2.61 4.52
N LEU A 54 -0.14 -2.44 5.17
CA LEU A 54 -0.86 -3.52 5.84
C LEU A 54 -1.27 -4.61 4.85
N LEU A 55 -1.80 -4.25 3.68
CA LEU A 55 -2.24 -5.21 2.66
C LEU A 55 -1.07 -6.03 2.08
N ILE A 56 0.09 -5.42 1.80
CA ILE A 56 1.28 -6.18 1.39
C ILE A 56 1.81 -7.07 2.52
N GLY A 57 1.72 -6.61 3.78
CA GLY A 57 2.08 -7.39 4.96
C GLY A 57 1.20 -8.62 5.13
N LEU A 58 -0.12 -8.47 4.90
CA LEU A 58 -1.08 -9.58 4.85
C LEU A 58 -0.78 -10.53 3.68
N SER A 59 -0.38 -10.01 2.52
CA SER A 59 -0.03 -10.85 1.37
C SER A 59 1.20 -11.72 1.64
N LEU A 60 2.25 -11.13 2.21
CA LEU A 60 3.44 -11.85 2.66
C LEU A 60 3.10 -12.86 3.77
N ALA A 61 2.29 -12.47 4.75
CA ALA A 61 1.82 -13.36 5.82
C ALA A 61 1.03 -14.55 5.26
N GLY A 62 0.13 -14.29 4.32
CA GLY A 62 -0.65 -15.32 3.64
C GLY A 62 0.26 -16.34 2.97
N PHE A 63 1.29 -15.88 2.26
CA PHE A 63 2.21 -16.79 1.57
C PHE A 63 3.06 -17.62 2.54
N ILE A 64 3.56 -17.00 3.61
CA ILE A 64 4.42 -17.68 4.59
C ILE A 64 3.60 -18.68 5.43
N PHE A 65 2.41 -18.29 5.87
CA PHE A 65 1.69 -18.99 6.93
C PHE A 65 0.43 -19.76 6.45
N SER A 66 0.03 -19.71 5.17
CA SER A 66 -1.21 -20.37 4.71
C SER A 66 -1.25 -21.89 4.91
N ASN A 67 -0.10 -22.56 4.99
CA ASN A 67 -0.05 -24.00 5.27
C ASN A 67 -0.45 -24.31 6.71
N ARG A 68 -0.11 -23.42 7.66
CA ARG A 68 -0.46 -23.54 9.07
C ARG A 68 -1.84 -22.96 9.36
N PHE A 69 -2.20 -21.86 8.69
CA PHE A 69 -3.46 -21.15 8.86
C PHE A 69 -4.18 -21.02 7.51
N PRO A 70 -5.03 -22.00 7.13
CA PRO A 70 -5.70 -22.02 5.84
C PRO A 70 -6.56 -20.77 5.56
N SER A 71 -7.06 -20.08 6.59
CA SER A 71 -7.81 -18.83 6.48
C SER A 71 -7.01 -17.70 5.81
N LEU A 72 -5.68 -17.75 5.86
CA LEU A 72 -4.81 -16.74 5.24
C LEU A 72 -4.55 -17.01 3.75
N ARG A 73 -5.01 -18.13 3.20
CA ARG A 73 -4.74 -18.53 1.80
C ARG A 73 -5.27 -17.52 0.78
N SER A 74 -6.37 -16.82 1.06
CA SER A 74 -6.87 -15.79 0.16
C SER A 74 -5.88 -14.64 -0.04
N PHE A 75 -5.07 -14.33 0.98
CA PHE A 75 -4.04 -13.28 0.93
C PHE A 75 -2.79 -13.70 0.15
N SER A 76 -2.57 -14.99 -0.10
CA SER A 76 -1.50 -15.47 -0.98
C SER A 76 -1.94 -15.60 -2.45
N SER A 77 -3.18 -15.23 -2.78
CA SER A 77 -3.67 -15.35 -4.15
C SER A 77 -2.94 -14.37 -5.10
N PRO A 78 -2.65 -14.79 -6.35
CA PRO A 78 -2.00 -13.92 -7.33
C PRO A 78 -2.75 -12.63 -7.60
N LYS A 79 -4.09 -12.70 -7.57
CA LYS A 79 -4.96 -11.54 -7.78
C LYS A 79 -4.79 -10.51 -6.65
N PHE A 80 -4.77 -10.96 -5.38
CA PHE A 80 -4.57 -10.09 -4.23
C PHE A 80 -3.16 -9.47 -4.23
N ALA A 81 -2.13 -10.28 -4.46
CA ALA A 81 -0.76 -9.79 -4.50
C ALA A 81 -0.53 -8.76 -5.63
N THR A 82 -1.10 -8.98 -6.82
CA THR A 82 -0.94 -8.06 -7.97
C THR A 82 -1.71 -6.75 -7.79
N ALA A 83 -2.90 -6.80 -7.16
CA ALA A 83 -3.63 -5.60 -6.77
C ALA A 83 -2.79 -4.76 -5.79
N ASN A 84 -2.28 -5.39 -4.72
CA ASN A 84 -1.49 -4.69 -3.71
C ASN A 84 -0.16 -4.17 -4.24
N LEU A 85 0.44 -4.83 -5.24
CA LEU A 85 1.62 -4.32 -5.92
C LEU A 85 1.32 -3.01 -6.65
N SER A 86 0.15 -2.93 -7.30
CA SER A 86 -0.32 -1.69 -7.92
C SER A 86 -0.48 -0.58 -6.89
N TYR A 87 -1.02 -0.90 -5.70
CA TYR A 87 -1.24 0.08 -4.64
C TYR A 87 0.06 0.61 -4.03
N ILE A 88 0.97 -0.29 -3.66
CA ILE A 88 2.23 0.10 -3.03
C ILE A 88 3.16 0.84 -4.01
N THR A 89 3.09 0.53 -5.30
CA THR A 89 3.79 1.30 -6.34
C THR A 89 3.27 2.74 -6.42
N ILE A 90 1.96 2.94 -6.30
CA ILE A 90 1.39 4.29 -6.27
C ILE A 90 1.75 5.04 -5.00
N VAL A 91 1.78 4.36 -3.85
CA VAL A 91 2.32 4.94 -2.60
C VAL A 91 3.75 5.44 -2.81
N ALA A 92 4.62 4.62 -3.43
CA ALA A 92 5.99 5.02 -3.72
C ALA A 92 6.03 6.25 -4.65
N ILE A 93 5.28 6.24 -5.75
CA ILE A 93 5.29 7.34 -6.73
C ILE A 93 4.73 8.63 -6.11
N VAL A 94 3.54 8.57 -5.52
CA VAL A 94 2.87 9.72 -4.93
C VAL A 94 3.72 10.34 -3.83
N TYR A 95 4.33 9.52 -2.97
CA TYR A 95 5.20 10.05 -1.94
C TYR A 95 6.41 10.76 -2.53
N ASN A 96 7.16 10.08 -3.40
CA ASN A 96 8.41 10.63 -3.94
C ASN A 96 8.18 11.85 -4.85
N VAL A 97 7.04 11.93 -5.53
CA VAL A 97 6.73 13.02 -6.48
C VAL A 97 5.98 14.17 -5.81
N LEU A 98 4.97 13.88 -4.98
CA LEU A 98 4.03 14.89 -4.46
C LEU A 98 4.23 15.25 -2.99
N ILE A 99 4.78 14.34 -2.16
CA ILE A 99 4.77 14.52 -0.69
C ILE A 99 6.17 14.78 -0.12
N ARG A 100 7.21 14.14 -0.65
CA ARG A 100 8.58 14.14 -0.11
C ARG A 100 9.16 15.55 0.08
N ASN A 101 8.79 16.50 -0.76
CA ASN A 101 9.28 17.87 -0.68
C ASN A 101 8.39 18.79 0.19
N THR A 102 7.19 18.33 0.54
CA THR A 102 6.22 19.09 1.35
C THR A 102 6.17 18.64 2.81
N TRP A 103 6.53 17.38 3.07
CA TRP A 103 6.58 16.79 4.41
C TRP A 103 8.04 16.59 4.83
N LYS A 104 8.41 17.10 6.00
CA LYS A 104 9.78 17.04 6.52
C LYS A 104 9.79 16.21 7.82
N PRO A 105 9.90 14.88 7.72
CA PRO A 105 10.00 14.04 8.90
C PRO A 105 11.32 14.31 9.64
N GLU A 106 11.32 14.12 10.95
CA GLU A 106 12.49 14.31 11.81
C GLU A 106 12.81 13.03 12.61
N GLY A 107 14.07 12.90 13.05
CA GLY A 107 14.50 11.77 13.87
C GLY A 107 14.25 10.40 13.22
N MET A 108 13.61 9.48 13.96
CA MET A 108 13.33 8.12 13.47
C MET A 108 12.29 8.08 12.34
N GLU A 109 11.42 9.09 12.23
CA GLU A 109 10.40 9.14 11.18
C GLU A 109 11.04 9.17 9.80
N ILE A 110 12.23 9.77 9.64
CA ILE A 110 12.96 9.77 8.37
C ILE A 110 13.18 8.34 7.87
N ILE A 111 13.68 7.46 8.74
CA ILE A 111 13.97 6.08 8.38
C ILE A 111 12.66 5.34 8.08
N ILE A 112 11.65 5.48 8.94
CA ILE A 112 10.39 4.77 8.77
C ILE A 112 9.69 5.18 7.48
N GLN A 113 9.72 6.47 7.13
CA GLN A 113 9.15 6.94 5.87
C GLN A 113 9.87 6.39 4.65
N GLU A 114 11.20 6.24 4.67
CA GLU A 114 11.93 5.52 3.62
C GLU A 114 11.51 4.05 3.53
N PHE A 115 11.27 3.39 4.66
CA PHE A 115 10.79 2.02 4.64
C PHE A 115 9.39 1.91 4.02
N LEU A 116 8.44 2.73 4.45
CA LEU A 116 7.05 2.68 4.00
C LEU A 116 6.88 3.05 2.51
N HIS A 117 7.74 3.94 1.99
CA HIS A 117 7.59 4.54 0.66
C HIS A 117 8.65 4.12 -0.36
N VAL A 118 9.72 3.44 0.06
CA VAL A 118 10.78 2.95 -0.83
C VAL A 118 11.09 1.49 -0.57
N VAL A 119 11.54 1.12 0.64
CA VAL A 119 12.03 -0.24 0.92
C VAL A 119 10.92 -1.27 0.78
N ASN A 120 9.76 -1.05 1.39
CA ASN A 120 8.61 -1.96 1.33
C ASN A 120 8.05 -2.13 -0.09
N PRO A 121 7.81 -1.05 -0.88
CA PRO A 121 7.43 -1.21 -2.29
C PRO A 121 8.43 -2.06 -3.09
N PHE A 122 9.74 -1.82 -2.94
CA PHE A 122 10.77 -2.62 -3.62
C PHE A 122 10.80 -4.07 -3.13
N ALA A 123 10.72 -4.30 -1.82
CA ALA A 123 10.67 -5.62 -1.22
C ALA A 123 9.44 -6.40 -1.71
N PHE A 124 8.29 -5.74 -1.82
CA PHE A 124 7.08 -6.36 -2.31
C PHE A 124 7.12 -6.67 -3.81
N LEU A 125 7.73 -5.80 -4.62
CA LEU A 125 8.01 -6.08 -6.02
C LEU A 125 8.90 -7.32 -6.18
N ILE A 126 9.96 -7.44 -5.39
CA ILE A 126 10.83 -8.61 -5.35
C ILE A 126 10.01 -9.86 -5.00
N TYR A 127 9.20 -9.80 -3.94
CA TYR A 127 8.30 -10.89 -3.57
C TYR A 127 7.40 -11.31 -4.74
N TRP A 128 6.75 -10.37 -5.40
CA TRP A 128 5.86 -10.65 -6.51
C TRP A 128 6.63 -11.31 -7.69
N ILE A 129 7.81 -10.79 -8.02
CA ILE A 129 8.67 -11.32 -9.10
C ILE A 129 9.14 -12.74 -8.81
N PHE A 130 9.38 -13.15 -7.56
CA PHE A 130 9.94 -14.48 -7.29
C PHE A 130 8.94 -15.54 -6.84
N PHE A 131 7.79 -15.14 -6.28
CA PHE A 131 6.88 -16.05 -5.58
C PHE A 131 5.47 -16.13 -6.15
N ILE A 132 5.00 -15.09 -6.84
CA ILE A 132 3.63 -15.07 -7.35
C ILE A 132 3.57 -15.62 -8.78
N ASP A 133 2.81 -16.68 -9.00
CA ASP A 133 2.46 -17.17 -10.34
C ASP A 133 1.22 -16.42 -10.85
N THR A 134 1.33 -15.74 -11.98
CA THR A 134 0.31 -14.82 -12.50
C THR A 134 -0.32 -15.28 -13.82
N LYS A 135 -0.06 -16.52 -14.25
CA LYS A 135 -0.55 -17.07 -15.53
C LYS A 135 -2.06 -16.91 -15.71
N ASP A 136 -2.81 -17.18 -14.64
CA ASP A 136 -4.27 -17.19 -14.66
C ASP A 136 -4.93 -15.81 -14.48
N LEU A 137 -4.14 -14.74 -14.24
CA LEU A 137 -4.68 -13.40 -14.13
C LEU A 137 -5.31 -12.96 -15.45
N LYS A 138 -6.46 -12.30 -15.40
CA LYS A 138 -7.15 -11.75 -16.57
C LYS A 138 -6.99 -10.25 -16.57
N TYR A 139 -6.87 -9.62 -17.74
CA TYR A 139 -6.80 -8.15 -17.81
C TYR A 139 -8.00 -7.46 -17.15
N GLY A 140 -9.18 -8.08 -17.18
CA GLY A 140 -10.36 -7.59 -16.46
C GLY A 140 -10.21 -7.55 -14.93
N ASP A 141 -9.27 -8.29 -14.35
CA ASP A 141 -8.96 -8.21 -12.93
C ASP A 141 -8.43 -6.83 -12.55
N ALA A 142 -7.75 -6.12 -13.45
CA ALA A 142 -7.23 -4.77 -13.19
C ALA A 142 -8.34 -3.78 -12.81
N VAL A 143 -9.54 -3.92 -13.41
CA VAL A 143 -10.71 -3.10 -13.05
C VAL A 143 -11.14 -3.37 -11.61
N THR A 144 -11.07 -4.63 -11.16
CA THR A 144 -11.41 -4.98 -9.78
C THR A 144 -10.42 -4.41 -8.76
N TYR A 145 -9.20 -4.06 -9.17
CA TYR A 145 -8.23 -3.40 -8.30
C TYR A 145 -8.63 -1.95 -7.99
N LEU A 146 -9.54 -1.35 -8.77
CA LEU A 146 -10.05 -0.01 -8.48
C LEU A 146 -11.04 0.01 -7.31
N LEU A 147 -11.57 -1.15 -6.88
CA LEU A 147 -12.53 -1.22 -5.79
C LEU A 147 -11.94 -0.66 -4.49
N PHE A 148 -10.73 -1.07 -4.13
CA PHE A 148 -10.08 -0.63 -2.90
C PHE A 148 -9.83 0.89 -2.85
N PRO A 149 -9.15 1.52 -3.85
CA PRO A 149 -8.98 2.97 -3.87
C PRO A 149 -10.32 3.73 -4.01
N SER A 150 -11.35 3.14 -4.64
CA SER A 150 -12.68 3.76 -4.69
C SER A 150 -13.35 3.82 -3.32
N VAL A 151 -13.30 2.72 -2.57
CA VAL A 151 -13.81 2.67 -1.19
C VAL A 151 -13.01 3.62 -0.30
N TYR A 152 -11.68 3.65 -0.46
CA TYR A 152 -10.82 4.60 0.24
C TYR A 152 -11.26 6.05 0.00
N LEU A 153 -11.36 6.47 -1.26
CA LEU A 153 -11.76 7.84 -1.60
C LEU A 153 -13.17 8.19 -1.09
N PHE A 154 -14.11 7.25 -1.19
CA PHE A 154 -15.45 7.45 -0.64
C PHE A 154 -15.40 7.71 0.87
N ILE A 155 -14.67 6.89 1.63
CA ILE A 155 -14.51 7.06 3.08
C ILE A 155 -13.79 8.38 3.38
N THR A 156 -12.72 8.71 2.66
CA THR A 156 -11.95 9.94 2.84
C THR A 156 -12.81 11.18 2.62
N PHE A 157 -13.58 11.24 1.53
CA PHE A 157 -14.45 12.39 1.24
C PHE A 157 -15.65 12.46 2.17
N PHE A 158 -16.28 11.33 2.48
CA PHE A 158 -17.39 11.30 3.42
C PHE A 158 -16.94 11.79 4.79
N ARG A 159 -15.86 11.24 5.35
CA ARG A 159 -15.33 11.68 6.65
C ARG A 159 -14.82 13.12 6.60
N GLY A 160 -14.09 13.49 5.55
CA GLY A 160 -13.57 14.84 5.38
C GLY A 160 -14.68 15.89 5.28
N SER A 161 -15.85 15.55 4.72
CA SER A 161 -17.01 16.44 4.73
C SER A 161 -17.62 16.67 6.12
N LEU A 162 -17.44 15.72 7.04
CA LEU A 162 -17.97 15.79 8.41
C LEU A 162 -16.96 16.42 9.39
N THR A 163 -15.67 16.15 9.21
CA THR A 163 -14.62 16.53 10.16
C THR A 163 -13.68 17.62 9.67
N GLY A 164 -13.70 17.95 8.37
CA GLY A 164 -12.73 18.84 7.73
C GLY A 164 -11.33 18.25 7.56
N PHE A 165 -11.10 17.01 8.00
CA PHE A 165 -9.79 16.36 7.92
C PHE A 165 -9.66 15.51 6.65
N TYR A 166 -8.60 15.77 5.88
CA TYR A 166 -8.20 14.98 4.73
C TYR A 166 -6.75 14.49 4.92
N PRO A 167 -6.45 13.20 4.72
CA PRO A 167 -5.09 12.66 4.91
C PRO A 167 -4.04 13.27 3.98
N TYR A 168 -4.47 13.82 2.84
CA TYR A 168 -3.57 14.39 1.83
C TYR A 168 -4.11 15.73 1.32
N TRP A 169 -3.22 16.70 1.13
CA TRP A 169 -3.57 18.04 0.65
C TRP A 169 -4.23 18.02 -0.73
N PHE A 170 -3.84 17.10 -1.62
CA PHE A 170 -4.41 16.96 -2.96
C PHE A 170 -5.80 16.30 -2.98
N LEU A 171 -6.25 15.78 -1.83
CA LEU A 171 -7.64 15.31 -1.63
C LEU A 171 -8.48 16.30 -0.82
N ASP A 172 -7.88 17.39 -0.32
CA ASP A 172 -8.55 18.37 0.52
C ASP A 172 -9.46 19.25 -0.34
N VAL A 173 -10.75 18.92 -0.34
CA VAL A 173 -11.79 19.63 -1.09
C VAL A 173 -11.95 21.07 -0.59
N GLY A 174 -11.73 21.32 0.69
CA GLY A 174 -11.83 22.66 1.27
C GLY A 174 -10.73 23.59 0.76
N LYS A 175 -9.54 23.05 0.50
CA LYS A 175 -8.40 23.82 -0.03
C LYS A 175 -8.34 23.88 -1.55
N MET A 176 -8.63 22.78 -2.23
CA MET A 176 -8.38 22.60 -3.67
C MET A 176 -9.64 22.75 -4.53
N GLY A 177 -10.82 22.64 -3.91
CA GLY A 177 -12.11 22.60 -4.60
C GLY A 177 -12.38 21.28 -5.32
N TRP A 178 -13.66 20.98 -5.55
CA TRP A 178 -14.11 19.71 -6.13
C TRP A 178 -13.52 19.42 -7.51
N ILE A 179 -13.44 20.43 -8.39
CA ILE A 179 -12.94 20.24 -9.76
C ILE A 179 -11.51 19.70 -9.74
N THR A 180 -10.63 20.33 -8.96
CA THR A 180 -9.22 19.96 -8.86
C THR A 180 -9.04 18.59 -8.19
N VAL A 181 -9.76 18.34 -7.09
CA VAL A 181 -9.71 17.05 -6.38
C VAL A 181 -10.20 15.91 -7.28
N SER A 182 -11.31 16.11 -8.00
CA SER A 182 -11.82 15.11 -8.95
C SER A 182 -10.82 14.82 -10.07
N ALA A 183 -10.10 15.82 -10.57
CA ALA A 183 -9.05 15.60 -11.57
C ALA A 183 -7.87 14.78 -11.01
N TYR A 184 -7.40 15.08 -9.79
CA TYR A 184 -6.36 14.28 -9.12
C TYR A 184 -6.82 12.84 -8.88
N SER A 185 -8.03 12.64 -8.33
CA SER A 185 -8.59 11.32 -8.10
C SER A 185 -8.74 10.51 -9.39
N PHE A 186 -9.22 11.13 -10.47
CA PHE A 186 -9.34 10.48 -11.76
C PHE A 186 -7.97 10.11 -12.35
N GLY A 187 -6.99 11.02 -12.29
CA GLY A 187 -5.61 10.75 -12.70
C GLY A 187 -5.00 9.57 -11.94
N LEU A 188 -5.19 9.52 -10.61
CA LEU A 188 -4.76 8.39 -9.79
C LEU A 188 -5.43 7.08 -10.23
N PHE A 189 -6.73 7.07 -10.52
CA PHE A 189 -7.40 5.86 -11.02
C PHE A 189 -6.84 5.36 -12.36
N LEU A 190 -6.52 6.28 -13.28
CA LEU A 190 -5.86 5.89 -14.53
C LEU A 190 -4.48 5.28 -14.26
N ILE A 191 -3.74 5.81 -13.30
CA ILE A 191 -2.43 5.28 -12.89
C ILE A 191 -2.60 3.89 -12.24
N PHE A 192 -3.58 3.70 -11.32
CA PHE A 192 -3.91 2.40 -10.73
C PHE A 192 -4.23 1.37 -11.81
N LEU A 193 -5.09 1.72 -12.76
CA LEU A 193 -5.48 0.84 -13.85
C LEU A 193 -4.27 0.50 -14.75
N SER A 194 -3.44 1.48 -15.07
CA SER A 194 -2.26 1.31 -15.90
C SER A 194 -1.23 0.37 -15.25
N PHE A 195 -0.95 0.53 -13.97
CA PHE A 195 -0.08 -0.40 -13.23
C PHE A 195 -0.70 -1.79 -13.10
N GLY A 196 -2.00 -1.88 -12.81
CA GLY A 196 -2.70 -3.17 -12.76
C GLY A 196 -2.57 -3.94 -14.08
N LEU A 197 -2.84 -3.29 -15.21
CA LEU A 197 -2.68 -3.86 -16.55
C LEU A 197 -1.22 -4.21 -16.84
N GLY A 198 -0.28 -3.31 -16.52
CA GLY A 198 1.14 -3.50 -16.72
C GLY A 198 1.69 -4.70 -15.95
N TYR A 199 1.31 -4.88 -14.68
CA TYR A 199 1.72 -6.02 -13.89
C TYR A 199 1.09 -7.33 -14.35
N ILE A 200 -0.17 -7.33 -14.76
CA ILE A 200 -0.79 -8.53 -15.37
C ILE A 200 -0.05 -8.91 -16.66
N PHE A 201 0.27 -7.93 -17.51
CA PHE A 201 1.03 -8.14 -18.74
C PHE A 201 2.43 -8.70 -18.48
N LEU A 202 3.19 -8.09 -17.56
CA LEU A 202 4.52 -8.57 -17.17
C LEU A 202 4.44 -9.96 -16.56
N GLY A 203 3.44 -10.20 -15.73
CA GLY A 203 3.21 -11.46 -15.06
C GLY A 203 2.95 -12.62 -16.04
N LYS A 204 2.17 -12.37 -17.09
CA LYS A 204 1.94 -13.34 -18.17
C LYS A 204 3.18 -13.73 -18.97
N ARG A 205 4.26 -12.95 -18.87
CA ARG A 205 5.53 -13.16 -19.59
C ARG A 205 6.65 -13.76 -18.73
N LYS A 206 6.40 -13.92 -17.43
CA LYS A 206 7.32 -14.49 -16.45
C LYS A 206 7.27 -16.02 -16.48
#